data_AF-A0A969PYV1-F1
#
_entry.id   AF-A0A969PYV1-F1
#
_cell.length_a   1.000
_cell.length_b   1.000
_cell.length_c   1.000
_cell.angle_alpha   90.00
_cell.angle_beta   90.00
_cell.angle_gamma   90.00
#
_symmetry.space_group_name_H-M   'P 1'
#
loop_
_entity.id
_entity.type
_entity.pdbx_description
1 polymer ?
#
loop_
_entity_poly.entity_id
_entity_poly.type
_entity_poly.pdbx_seq_one_letter_code
_entity_poly.pdbx_strand_id
1 'polypeptide(L)'
;MAFSALIRTLERAQLSAELLSKLQQQGLLHLSGLPRLPKGLVASALAQGSQQHLVVVTATVEEGGRWAAQLEAMGWKSVHFYPTTESSPYGDGSLESEMIWGQMQGLAEVQ
;
A
#
# COMPACT_ATOMS: atom_id res chain seq x y z
N MET A 1 6.20 16.72 4.42
CA MET A 1 5.18 15.68 4.12
C MET A 1 3.82 16.36 4.08
N ALA A 2 3.12 16.36 2.94
CA ALA A 2 1.90 17.14 2.74
C ALA A 2 0.68 16.59 3.53
N PHE A 3 0.67 15.29 3.84
CA PHE A 3 -0.50 14.63 4.45
C PHE A 3 -0.27 14.08 5.87
N SER A 4 0.93 14.18 6.43
CA SER A 4 1.22 13.59 7.76
C SER A 4 0.36 14.18 8.88
N ALA A 5 0.05 15.48 8.82
CA ALA A 5 -0.87 16.13 9.75
C ALA A 5 -2.30 15.59 9.62
N LEU A 6 -2.77 15.34 8.39
CA LEU A 6 -4.10 14.78 8.13
C LEU A 6 -4.20 13.34 8.62
N ILE A 7 -3.17 12.52 8.40
CA ILE A 7 -3.13 11.14 8.90
C ILE A 7 -3.18 11.13 10.42
N ARG A 8 -2.39 11.96 11.09
CA ARG A 8 -2.42 12.07 12.56
C ARG A 8 -3.79 12.52 13.10
N THR A 9 -4.48 13.40 12.38
CA THR A 9 -5.85 13.80 12.74
C THR A 9 -6.82 12.63 12.56
N LEU A 10 -6.71 11.87 11.47
CA LEU A 10 -7.53 10.69 11.23
C LEU A 10 -7.25 9.58 12.24
N GLU A 11 -6.00 9.32 12.61
CA GLU A 11 -5.62 8.35 13.66
C GLU A 11 -6.34 8.62 14.98
N ARG A 12 -6.54 9.90 15.33
CA ARG A 12 -7.22 10.33 16.56
C ARG A 12 -8.74 10.45 16.42
N ALA A 13 -9.28 10.28 15.21
CA ALA A 13 -10.71 10.39 14.97
C ALA A 13 -11.44 9.16 15.50
N GLN A 14 -12.61 9.37 16.13
CA GLN A 14 -13.46 8.29 16.63
C GLN A 14 -13.81 7.26 15.55
N LEU A 15 -14.07 7.73 14.32
CA LEU A 15 -14.35 6.86 13.18
C LEU A 15 -13.21 5.86 12.92
N SER A 16 -11.94 6.28 13.03
CA SER A 16 -10.81 5.38 12.80
C SER A 16 -10.70 4.32 13.90
N ALA A 17 -11.02 4.68 15.15
CA ALA A 17 -11.07 3.71 16.26
C ALA A 17 -12.17 2.66 16.03
N GLU A 18 -13.35 3.07 15.54
CA GLU A 18 -14.44 2.16 15.20
C GLU A 18 -14.10 1.25 14.01
N LEU A 19 -13.49 1.80 12.96
CA LEU A 19 -13.04 1.03 11.80
C LEU A 19 -11.94 0.02 12.18
N LEU A 20 -11.01 0.42 13.05
CA LEU A 20 -9.95 -0.46 13.56
C LEU A 20 -10.55 -1.60 14.41
N SER A 21 -11.47 -1.28 15.32
CA SER A 21 -12.17 -2.28 16.12
C SER A 21 -12.93 -3.28 15.24
N LYS A 22 -13.66 -2.79 14.23
CA LYS A 22 -14.35 -3.64 13.26
C LYS A 22 -13.38 -4.53 12.48
N LEU A 23 -12.25 -3.98 12.02
CA LEU A 23 -11.21 -4.74 11.32
C LEU A 23 -10.63 -5.84 12.22
N GLN A 24 -10.36 -5.56 13.48
CA GLN A 24 -9.84 -6.54 14.45
C GLN A 24 -10.84 -7.65 14.76
N GLN A 25 -12.13 -7.33 14.85
CA GLN A 25 -13.18 -8.31 15.13
C GLN A 25 -13.53 -9.18 13.91
N GLN A 26 -13.54 -8.59 12.72
CA GLN A 26 -14.05 -9.25 11.51
C GLN A 26 -12.93 -9.77 10.60
N GLY A 27 -11.69 -9.32 10.80
CA GLY A 27 -10.54 -9.62 9.94
C GLY A 27 -10.59 -8.94 8.57
N LEU A 28 -11.66 -8.20 8.26
CA LEU A 28 -11.86 -7.55 6.97
C LEU A 28 -12.63 -6.24 7.15
N LEU A 29 -12.22 -5.22 6.39
CA LEU A 29 -12.93 -3.96 6.26
C LEU A 29 -13.12 -3.62 4.78
N HIS A 30 -14.38 -3.52 4.34
CA HIS A 30 -14.70 -3.16 2.96
C HIS A 30 -14.97 -1.65 2.83
N LEU A 31 -14.16 -0.96 2.03
CA LEU A 31 -14.28 0.47 1.74
C LEU A 31 -14.78 0.69 0.29
N SER A 32 -16.08 0.91 0.11
CA SER A 32 -16.72 1.14 -1.19
C SER A 32 -16.95 2.62 -1.49
N GLY A 33 -16.99 2.98 -2.78
CA GLY A 33 -17.37 4.33 -3.24
C GLY A 33 -16.33 5.43 -3.01
N LEU A 34 -15.22 5.13 -2.33
CA LEU A 34 -14.15 6.09 -2.08
C LEU A 34 -13.10 6.11 -3.21
N PRO A 35 -12.63 7.29 -3.65
CA PRO A 35 -11.50 7.39 -4.56
C PRO A 35 -10.18 6.97 -3.88
N ARG A 36 -9.12 6.79 -4.67
CA ARG A 36 -7.81 6.27 -4.22
C ARG A 36 -7.21 7.05 -3.05
N LEU A 37 -7.27 8.39 -3.10
CA LEU A 37 -6.64 9.23 -2.08
C LEU A 37 -7.27 9.04 -0.68
N PRO A 38 -8.60 9.18 -0.49
CA PRO A 38 -9.25 8.86 0.78
C PRO A 38 -9.02 7.42 1.25
N LYS A 39 -9.03 6.43 0.35
CA LYS A 39 -8.70 5.05 0.70
C LYS A 39 -7.30 4.94 1.29
N GLY A 40 -6.33 5.61 0.68
CA GLY A 40 -4.96 5.63 1.20
C GLY A 40 -4.80 6.38 2.51
N LEU A 41 -5.54 7.47 2.72
CA LEU A 41 -5.55 8.18 4.01
C LEU A 41 -6.09 7.30 5.14
N VAL A 42 -7.23 6.64 4.91
CA VAL A 42 -7.84 5.73 5.90
C VAL A 42 -6.93 4.53 6.16
N ALA A 43 -6.45 3.85 5.10
CA ALA A 43 -5.55 2.70 5.24
C ALA A 43 -4.24 3.09 5.95
N SER A 44 -3.67 4.25 5.61
CA SER A 44 -2.44 4.74 6.28
C SER A 44 -2.69 5.08 7.74
N ALA A 45 -3.80 5.74 8.08
CA ALA A 45 -4.14 6.04 9.47
C ALA A 45 -4.36 4.76 10.30
N LEU A 46 -5.04 3.75 9.74
CA LEU A 46 -5.25 2.47 10.43
C LEU A 46 -3.94 1.71 10.63
N ALA A 47 -3.10 1.62 9.60
CA ALA A 47 -1.83 0.90 9.66
C ALA A 47 -0.78 1.60 10.55
N GLN A 48 -0.61 2.93 10.40
CA GLN A 48 0.31 3.71 11.23
C GLN A 48 -0.17 3.76 12.69
N GLY A 49 -1.48 3.95 12.94
CA GLY A 49 -2.06 3.92 14.28
C GLY A 49 -1.90 2.57 15.00
N SER A 50 -1.83 1.46 14.26
CA SER A 50 -1.58 0.12 14.80
C SER A 50 -0.11 -0.32 14.73
N GLN A 51 0.80 0.56 14.26
CA GLN A 51 2.23 0.28 14.06
C GLN A 51 2.47 -0.94 13.15
N GLN A 52 1.66 -1.09 12.11
CA GLN A 52 1.74 -2.19 11.15
C GLN A 52 2.26 -1.73 9.78
N HIS A 53 2.89 -2.67 9.06
CA HIS A 53 3.22 -2.49 7.64
C HIS A 53 1.96 -2.54 6.78
N LEU A 54 1.97 -1.81 5.66
CA LEU A 54 0.87 -1.80 4.70
C LEU A 54 1.33 -2.43 3.39
N VAL A 55 0.60 -3.44 2.92
CA VAL A 55 0.76 -4.02 1.59
C VAL A 55 -0.44 -3.60 0.75
N VAL A 56 -0.17 -2.98 -0.40
CA VAL A 56 -1.21 -2.58 -1.35
C VAL A 56 -1.09 -3.44 -2.60
N VAL A 57 -2.12 -4.23 -2.88
CA VAL A 57 -2.24 -5.03 -4.10
C VAL A 57 -3.11 -4.28 -5.08
N THR A 58 -2.66 -4.17 -6.32
CA THR A 58 -3.36 -3.45 -7.38
C THR A 58 -3.50 -4.33 -8.62
N ALA A 59 -4.47 -3.99 -9.48
CA ALA A 59 -4.75 -4.77 -10.68
C ALA A 59 -3.70 -4.57 -11.78
N THR A 60 -3.05 -3.40 -11.84
CA THR A 60 -2.04 -3.08 -12.85
C THR A 60 -0.85 -2.35 -12.24
N VAL A 61 0.28 -2.39 -12.94
CA VAL A 61 1.55 -1.75 -12.53
C VAL A 61 1.38 -0.23 -12.43
N GLU A 62 0.63 0.38 -13.34
CA GLU A 62 0.38 1.83 -13.36
C GLU A 62 -0.41 2.26 -12.12
N GLU A 63 -1.40 1.47 -11.73
CA GLU A 63 -2.18 1.71 -10.51
C GLU A 63 -1.28 1.60 -9.28
N GLY A 64 -0.41 0.59 -9.25
CA GLY A 64 0.60 0.40 -8.22
C GLY A 64 1.58 1.57 -8.09
N GLY A 65 2.10 2.08 -9.20
CA GLY A 65 2.97 3.26 -9.21
C GLY A 65 2.29 4.52 -8.68
N ARG A 66 1.00 4.73 -9.02
CA ARG A 66 0.20 5.82 -8.45
C ARG A 66 -0.01 5.67 -6.94
N TRP A 67 -0.14 4.44 -6.45
CA TRP A 67 -0.20 4.16 -5.01
C TRP A 67 1.13 4.43 -4.31
N ALA A 68 2.25 4.00 -4.90
CA ALA A 68 3.59 4.24 -4.34
C ALA A 68 3.84 5.74 -4.12
N ALA A 69 3.68 6.56 -5.17
CA ALA A 69 3.85 8.02 -5.08
C ALA A 69 2.88 8.67 -4.06
N GLN A 70 1.66 8.14 -3.95
CA GLN A 70 0.70 8.61 -2.95
C GLN A 70 1.15 8.29 -1.52
N LEU A 71 1.66 7.08 -1.27
CA LEU A 71 2.15 6.65 0.05
C LEU A 71 3.41 7.43 0.49
N GLU A 72 4.31 7.72 -0.45
CA GLU A 72 5.46 8.59 -0.19
C GLU A 72 5.02 9.98 0.29
N ALA A 73 4.04 10.59 -0.40
CA ALA A 73 3.47 11.88 0.00
C ALA A 73 2.75 11.83 1.37
N MET A 74 2.26 10.64 1.75
CA MET A 74 1.62 10.34 3.04
C MET A 74 2.61 10.18 4.19
N GLY A 75 3.92 10.20 3.94
CA GLY A 75 4.93 10.21 4.99
C GLY A 75 5.26 8.85 5.57
N TRP A 76 5.03 7.78 4.79
CA TRP A 76 5.63 6.48 5.06
C TRP A 76 7.17 6.60 5.02
N LYS A 77 7.85 5.94 5.96
CA LYS A 77 9.31 6.00 6.07
C LYS A 77 10.02 5.35 4.89
N SER A 78 9.48 4.22 4.44
CA SER A 78 9.91 3.51 3.25
C SER A 78 8.68 3.05 2.48
N VAL A 79 8.80 3.06 1.16
CA VAL A 79 7.79 2.56 0.22
C VAL A 79 8.56 1.76 -0.82
N HIS A 80 8.25 0.48 -0.93
CA HIS A 80 8.88 -0.42 -1.90
C HIS A 80 7.86 -0.80 -2.96
N PHE A 81 8.30 -0.81 -4.22
CA PHE A 81 7.47 -1.16 -5.35
C PHE A 81 7.91 -2.51 -5.90
N TYR A 82 7.02 -3.51 -5.84
CA TYR A 82 7.28 -4.82 -6.41
C TYR A 82 6.56 -4.97 -7.76
N PRO A 83 7.29 -4.92 -8.89
CA PRO A 83 6.68 -5.01 -10.22
C PRO A 83 6.27 -6.46 -10.55
N THR A 84 5.17 -6.61 -11.29
CA THR A 84 4.80 -7.88 -11.93
C THR A 84 5.63 -8.11 -13.18
N THR A 85 5.66 -9.35 -13.66
CA THR A 85 6.26 -9.69 -14.94
C THR A 85 5.32 -9.37 -16.09
N GLU A 86 5.85 -8.89 -17.22
CA GLU A 86 5.05 -8.69 -18.44
C GLU A 86 4.75 -10.02 -19.16
N SER A 87 5.56 -11.05 -18.90
CA SER A 87 5.33 -12.41 -19.38
C SER A 87 4.48 -13.22 -18.40
N SER A 88 3.67 -14.12 -18.95
CA SER A 88 3.01 -15.17 -18.17
C SER A 88 4.06 -16.11 -17.57
N PRO A 89 3.89 -16.56 -16.32
CA PRO A 89 4.75 -17.58 -15.71
C PRO A 89 4.82 -18.88 -16.51
N TYR A 90 3.83 -19.13 -17.38
CA TYR A 90 3.71 -20.32 -18.22
C TYR A 90 4.06 -20.05 -19.69
N GLY A 91 4.54 -18.85 -20.02
CA GLY A 91 4.96 -18.51 -21.38
C GLY A 91 6.42 -18.90 -21.63
N ASP A 92 6.76 -19.18 -22.88
CA ASP A 92 8.12 -19.53 -23.29
C ASP A 92 9.11 -18.34 -23.28
N GLY A 93 8.63 -17.15 -22.90
CA GLY A 93 9.43 -15.93 -22.86
C GLY A 93 10.33 -15.88 -21.63
N SER A 94 11.64 -15.75 -21.84
CA SER A 94 12.59 -15.48 -20.76
C SER A 94 12.27 -14.14 -20.10
N LEU A 95 12.25 -14.11 -18.76
CA LEU A 95 12.17 -12.87 -18.00
C LEU A 95 13.38 -12.00 -18.29
N GLU A 96 13.16 -10.69 -18.47
CA GLU A 96 14.27 -9.76 -18.65
C GLU A 96 15.09 -9.63 -17.35
N SER A 97 16.42 -9.64 -17.48
CA SER A 97 17.32 -9.60 -16.33
C SER A 97 17.12 -8.38 -15.43
N GLU A 98 16.76 -7.22 -16.00
CA GLU A 98 16.45 -6.00 -15.25
C GLU A 98 15.23 -6.18 -14.35
N MET A 99 14.21 -6.87 -14.85
CA MET A 99 12.99 -7.17 -14.11
C MET A 99 13.25 -8.13 -12.94
N ILE A 100 14.05 -9.17 -13.16
CA ILE A 100 14.48 -10.09 -12.10
C ILE A 100 15.25 -9.32 -11.03
N TRP A 101 16.19 -8.46 -11.44
CA TRP A 101 17.01 -7.69 -10.52
C TRP A 101 16.17 -6.72 -9.68
N GLY A 102 15.21 -6.01 -10.31
CA GLY A 102 14.27 -5.14 -9.59
C GLY A 102 13.41 -5.89 -8.57
N GLN A 103 12.91 -7.08 -8.93
CA GLN A 103 12.16 -7.93 -8.00
C GLN A 103 13.03 -8.42 -6.83
N MET A 104 14.25 -8.86 -7.10
CA MET A 104 15.18 -9.29 -6.05
C MET A 104 15.57 -8.14 -5.12
N GLN A 105 15.79 -6.94 -5.66
CA GLN A 105 16.08 -5.74 -4.88
C GLN A 105 14.90 -5.40 -3.96
N GLY A 106 13.68 -5.39 -4.49
CA GLY A 106 12.48 -5.14 -3.68
C GLY A 106 12.31 -6.16 -2.55
N LEU A 107 12.62 -7.44 -2.78
CA LEU A 107 12.58 -8.47 -1.74
C LEU A 107 13.68 -8.31 -0.69
N ALA A 108 14.88 -7.89 -1.10
CA ALA A 108 16.00 -7.65 -0.18
C ALA A 108 15.75 -6.47 0.76
N GLU A 109 15.03 -5.44 0.30
CA GLU A 109 14.73 -4.24 1.08
C GLU A 109 13.57 -4.41 2.09
N VAL A 110 12.78 -5.48 1.95
CA VAL A 110 11.63 -5.78 2.83
C VAL A 110 12.02 -6.68 4.02
N GLN A 111 13.29 -7.13 4.10
CA GLN A 111 13.85 -7.86 5.24
C GLN A 111 14.08 -6.95 6.47
#